data_AF-A0A967WG38-F1
#
_entry.id   AF-A0A967WG38-F1
#
_cell.length_a   1.000
_cell.length_b   1.000
_cell.length_c   1.000
_cell.angle_alpha   90.00
_cell.angle_beta   90.00
_cell.angle_gamma   90.00
#
_symmetry.space_group_name_H-M   'P 1'
#
loop_
_entity.id
_entity.type
_entity.pdbx_description
1 polymer ?
#
loop_
_entity_poly.entity_id
_entity_poly.type
_entity_poly.pdbx_seq_one_letter_code
_entity_poly.pdbx_strand_id
1 'polypeptide(L)' 'MHYLQMDGRRVFKFATRVLASSVAKVVSAAGLTIDDISLIIPHQANDRIIEMARRKLRVEPDKMMIN' A
#
# COMPACT_ATOMS: atom_id res chain seq x y z
N MET A 1 14.99 -5.76 29.77
CA MET A 1 13.94 -6.44 28.96
C MET A 1 14.03 -5.90 27.54
N HIS A 2 14.15 -6.79 26.54
CA HIS A 2 14.19 -6.41 25.13
C HIS A 2 12.84 -6.74 24.49
N TYR A 3 12.17 -5.71 23.96
CA TYR A 3 10.91 -5.83 23.24
C TYR A 3 11.00 -5.08 21.93
N LEU A 4 10.11 -5.41 20.99
CA LEU A 4 9.91 -4.61 19.79
C LEU A 4 9.52 -3.19 20.20
N GLN A 5 10.18 -2.19 19.61
CA GLN A 5 9.84 -0.78 19.75
C GLN A 5 9.50 -0.24 18.36
N MET A 6 8.41 0.52 18.26
CA MET A 6 7.97 1.08 16.97
C MET A 6 7.54 2.53 17.15
N ASP A 7 8.14 3.42 16.35
CA ASP A 7 7.61 4.76 16.13
C ASP A 7 6.47 4.67 15.09
N GLY A 8 5.25 4.45 15.58
CA GLY A 8 4.08 4.27 14.72
C GLY A 8 3.80 5.47 13.82
N ARG A 9 4.12 6.70 14.25
CA ARG A 9 3.90 7.90 13.44
C ARG A 9 4.85 7.95 12.26
N ARG A 10 6.13 7.60 12.49
CA ARG A 10 7.14 7.53 11.42
C ARG A 10 6.85 6.39 10.46
N VAL A 11 6.50 5.22 10.99
CA VAL A 11 6.12 4.04 10.18
C VAL A 11 4.89 4.34 9.32
N PHE A 12 3.85 4.97 9.87
CA PHE A 12 2.64 5.32 9.11
C PHE A 12 2.93 6.23 7.91
N LYS A 13 3.68 7.32 8.15
CA LYS A 13 4.07 8.26 7.07
C LYS A 13 4.94 7.59 6.00
N PHE A 14 5.84 6.72 6.42
CA PHE A 14 6.70 5.97 5.51
C PHE A 14 5.91 4.97 4.68
N ALA A 15 5.13 4.09 5.33
CA ALA A 15 4.40 2.99 4.70
C ALA A 15 3.39 3.48 3.66
N THR A 16 2.63 4.54 3.97
CA THR A 16 1.64 5.11 3.05
C THR A 16 2.24 5.71 1.78
N ARG A 17 3.49 6.20 1.85
CA ARG A 17 4.24 6.66 0.67
C ARG A 17 4.81 5.49 -0.11
N VAL A 18 5.49 4.57 0.59
CA VAL A 18 6.24 3.48 -0.02
C VAL A 18 5.34 2.46 -0.69
N LEU A 19 4.19 2.13 -0.10
CA LEU A 19 3.24 1.19 -0.69
C LEU A 19 2.78 1.70 -2.06
N ALA A 20 2.30 2.93 -2.14
CA ALA A 20 1.85 3.53 -3.39
C ALA A 20 2.98 3.64 -4.44
N SER A 21 4.17 4.09 -4.05
CA SER A 21 5.29 4.19 -5.00
C SER A 21 5.78 2.82 -5.49
N SER A 22 5.73 1.79 -4.64
CA SER A 22 6.19 0.45 -4.99
C SER A 22 5.24 -0.21 -5.98
N VAL A 23 3.93 -0.08 -5.77
CA VAL A 23 2.92 -0.56 -6.72
C VAL A 23 3.10 0.13 -8.07
N ALA A 24 3.18 1.46 -8.11
CA ALA A 24 3.34 2.20 -9.37
C ALA A 24 4.64 1.79 -10.11
N LYS A 25 5.74 1.57 -9.38
CA LYS A 25 7.02 1.14 -9.95
C LYS A 25 6.95 -0.26 -10.56
N VAL A 26 6.37 -1.23 -9.84
CA VAL A 26 6.30 -2.62 -10.32
C VAL A 26 5.35 -2.74 -11.52
N VAL A 27 4.20 -2.06 -11.46
CA VAL A 27 3.24 -2.01 -12.58
C VAL A 27 3.89 -1.42 -13.83
N SER A 28 4.58 -0.29 -13.69
CA SER A 28 5.30 0.34 -14.81
C SER A 28 6.43 -0.54 -15.35
N ALA A 29 7.20 -1.20 -14.48
CA ALA A 29 8.26 -2.12 -14.88
C ALA A 29 7.75 -3.34 -15.64
N ALA A 30 6.50 -3.75 -15.39
CA ALA A 30 5.82 -4.80 -16.14
C ALA A 30 5.24 -4.33 -17.48
N GLY A 31 5.36 -3.04 -17.82
CA GLY A 31 4.74 -2.47 -19.02
C GLY A 31 3.22 -2.37 -18.93
N LEU A 32 2.67 -2.39 -17.72
CA LEU A 32 1.24 -2.30 -17.45
C LEU A 32 0.86 -0.93 -16.90
N THR A 33 -0.44 -0.67 -16.86
CA THR A 33 -1.06 0.43 -16.14
C THR A 33 -1.76 -0.09 -14.88
N ILE A 34 -2.14 0.82 -13.98
CA ILE A 34 -2.86 0.43 -12.75
C ILE A 34 -4.24 -0.16 -13.07
N ASP A 35 -4.83 0.20 -14.21
CA ASP A 35 -6.14 -0.27 -14.64
C ASP A 35 -6.12 -1.74 -15.05
N ASP A 36 -4.97 -2.23 -15.53
CA ASP A 36 -4.72 -3.64 -15.87
C ASP A 36 -4.66 -4.54 -14.63
N ILE A 37 -4.53 -3.97 -13.44
CA ILE A 37 -4.47 -4.73 -12.19
C ILE A 37 -5.88 -5.02 -11.68
N SER A 38 -6.20 -6.31 -11.58
CA SER A 38 -7.50 -6.77 -11.07
C SER A 38 -7.61 -6.67 -9.55
N LEU A 39 -6.52 -6.94 -8.84
CA LEU A 39 -6.51 -6.95 -7.37
C LEU A 39 -5.12 -6.67 -6.82
N ILE A 40 -5.05 -5.79 -5.81
CA ILE A 40 -3.87 -5.51 -5.02
C ILE A 40 -4.04 -6.16 -3.65
N ILE A 41 -3.10 -7.03 -3.28
CA ILE A 41 -3.10 -7.74 -2.00
C ILE A 41 -1.92 -7.24 -1.14
N PRO A 42 -2.13 -6.22 -0.27
CA PRO A 42 -1.06 -5.70 0.57
C PRO A 42 -0.87 -6.54 1.85
N HIS A 43 0.30 -6.39 2.48
CA HIS A 43 0.46 -6.80 3.87
C HIS A 43 -0.54 -6.05 4.77
N GLN A 44 -1.24 -6.78 5.63
CA GLN A 44 -2.33 -6.29 6.47
C GLN A 44 -1.80 -5.71 7.80
N ALA A 45 -1.03 -4.62 7.72
CA ALA A 45 -0.53 -3.94 8.93
C ALA A 45 -1.59 -3.09 9.62
N ASN A 46 -2.34 -2.33 8.83
CA ASN A 46 -3.33 -1.37 9.31
C ASN A 46 -4.20 -0.85 8.14
N ASP A 47 -5.52 -0.87 8.31
CA ASP A 47 -6.48 -0.46 7.28
C ASP A 47 -6.30 0.99 6.84
N ARG A 48 -5.90 1.88 7.76
CA ARG A 48 -5.68 3.30 7.44
C ARG A 48 -4.47 3.49 6.52
N ILE A 49 -3.46 2.62 6.63
CA ILE A 49 -2.31 2.65 5.72
C ILE A 49 -2.74 2.20 4.33
N ILE A 50 -3.49 1.10 4.27
CA ILE A 50 -3.98 0.50 3.04
C ILE A 50 -4.90 1.49 2.31
N GLU A 51 -5.87 2.07 3.00
CA GLU A 51 -6.81 3.04 2.41
C GLU A 51 -6.11 4.30 1.91
N MET A 52 -5.12 4.82 2.65
CA MET A 52 -4.36 5.98 2.20
C MET A 52 -3.50 5.68 0.97
N ALA A 53 -2.95 4.46 0.87
CA ALA A 53 -2.24 4.03 -0.34
C ALA A 53 -3.20 3.81 -1.52
N ARG A 54 -4.38 3.21 -1.29
CA ARG A 54 -5.45 3.04 -2.29
C ARG A 54 -5.83 4.38 -2.91
N ARG A 55 -6.11 5.39 -2.08
CA ARG A 55 -6.44 6.75 -2.54
C ARG A 55 -5.31 7.42 -3.32
N LYS A 56 -4.05 7.18 -2.95
CA LYS A 56 -2.88 7.68 -3.70
C LYS A 56 -2.74 7.01 -5.07
N LEU A 57 -3.07 5.73 -5.16
CA LEU A 57 -3.06 4.95 -6.40
C LEU A 57 -4.30 5.18 -7.26
N ARG A 58 -5.35 5.84 -6.71
CA ARG A 58 -6.64 6.09 -7.38
C ARG A 58 -7.33 4.80 -7.86
N VAL A 59 -7.17 3.73 -7.10
CA VAL A 59 -7.83 2.45 -7.40
C VAL A 59 -9.14 2.33 -6.63
N GLU A 60 -10.13 1.68 -7.22
CA GLU A 60 -11.43 1.44 -6.58
C GLU A 60 -11.30 0.55 -5.33
N PRO A 61 -12.22 0.66 -4.35
CA PRO A 61 -12.17 -0.12 -3.10
C PRO A 61 -12.12 -1.64 -3.31
N ASP A 62 -12.83 -2.16 -4.31
CA ASP A 62 -12.90 -3.57 -4.65
C ASP A 62 -11.60 -4.14 -5.24
N LYS A 63 -10.73 -3.28 -5.78
CA LYS A 63 -9.39 -3.64 -6.27
C LYS A 63 -8.32 -3.71 -5.16
N MET A 64 -8.67 -3.48 -3.89
CA MET A 64 -7.74 -3.53 -2.76
C MET A 64 -8.25 -4.50 -1.69
N MET A 65 -7.52 -5.61 -1.48
CA MET A 65 -7.88 -6.59 -0.45
C MET A 65 -7.61 -6.06 0.96
N ILE A 66 -8.63 -6.15 1.82
CA ILE A 66 -8.55 -5.89 3.27
C ILE A 66 -9.21 -7.06 3.99
N ASN A 67 -8.58 -7.56 5.07
CA ASN A 67 -9.05 -8.69 5.87
C ASN A 67 -9.76 -8.27 7.16
#